data_AF-A0A0B2UKT4-F1
#
_entry.id   AF-A0A0B2UKT4-F1
#
_cell.length_a   1.000
_cell.length_b   1.000
_cell.length_c   1.000
_cell.angle_alpha   90.00
_cell.angle_beta   90.00
_cell.angle_gamma   90.00
#
_symmetry.space_group_name_H-M   'P 1'
#
loop_
_entity.id
_entity.type
_entity.pdbx_description
1 polymer ?
#
loop_
_entity_poly.entity_id
_entity_poly.type
_entity_poly.pdbx_seq_one_letter_code
_entity_poly.pdbx_strand_id
1 'polypeptide(L)'
;MIFMQENIKEKIDSIDALMRRMNGDERVSVVDVLKEEIHKLRRLNEEYKRILDAKRVVHKDQLQNKIRYYLKDGSTYVVKSNQYRYLYDAKTKVVTYEFANGQIEKTFPSGLKEIRHPDGSITIRNGPNDHEYIK
;
A
#
# COMPACT_ATOMS: atom_id res chain seq x y z
N MET A 1 -14.35 -13.66 8.16
CA MET A 1 -15.35 -13.13 9.12
C MET A 1 -14.68 -12.45 10.32
N ILE A 2 -13.64 -13.07 10.91
CA ILE A 2 -12.83 -12.54 12.03
C ILE A 2 -12.22 -11.16 11.70
N PHE A 3 -11.62 -10.99 10.52
CA PHE A 3 -11.01 -9.72 10.09
C PHE A 3 -11.99 -8.54 10.04
N MET A 4 -13.26 -8.81 9.72
CA MET A 4 -14.31 -7.79 9.66
C MET A 4 -14.76 -7.40 11.08
N GLN A 5 -14.77 -8.36 12.02
CA GLN A 5 -15.04 -8.10 13.43
C GLN A 5 -13.92 -7.31 14.10
N GLU A 6 -12.65 -7.61 13.78
CA GLU A 6 -11.49 -6.84 14.27
C GLU A 6 -11.51 -5.40 13.78
N ASN A 7 -11.84 -5.17 12.49
CA ASN A 7 -11.95 -3.83 11.95
C ASN A 7 -13.10 -3.03 12.60
N ILE A 8 -14.26 -3.66 12.79
CA ILE A 8 -15.38 -3.04 13.50
C ILE A 8 -14.99 -2.70 14.94
N LYS A 9 -14.26 -3.59 15.62
CA LYS A 9 -13.77 -3.36 16.98
C LYS A 9 -12.80 -2.18 17.05
N GLU A 10 -11.82 -2.09 16.15
CA GLU A 10 -10.92 -0.92 16.06
C GLU A 10 -11.69 0.39 15.84
N LYS A 11 -12.75 0.36 15.02
CA LYS A 11 -13.60 1.54 14.81
C LYS A 11 -14.40 1.91 16.06
N ILE A 12 -14.95 0.93 16.78
CA ILE A 12 -15.65 1.15 18.05
C ILE A 12 -14.67 1.71 19.09
N ASP A 13 -13.49 1.12 19.24
CA ASP A 13 -12.46 1.60 20.17
C ASP A 13 -12.02 3.04 19.84
N SER A 14 -11.95 3.39 18.55
CA SER A 14 -11.68 4.75 18.10
C SER A 14 -12.81 5.72 18.47
N ILE A 15 -14.07 5.31 18.32
CA ILE A 15 -15.25 6.10 18.71
C ILE A 15 -15.29 6.29 20.23
N ASP A 16 -15.03 5.25 21.01
CA ASP A 16 -15.00 5.31 22.47
C ASP A 16 -13.86 6.20 22.97
N ALA A 17 -12.68 6.15 22.34
CA ALA A 17 -11.58 7.05 22.63
C ALA A 17 -11.94 8.52 22.35
N LEU A 18 -12.68 8.78 21.26
CA LEU A 18 -13.20 10.11 20.93
C LEU A 18 -14.23 10.58 21.97
N MET A 19 -15.18 9.73 22.35
CA MET A 19 -16.19 10.06 23.36
C MET A 19 -15.58 10.30 24.75
N ARG A 20 -14.56 9.52 25.14
CA ARG A 20 -13.81 9.75 26.39
C ARG A 20 -13.08 11.10 26.38
N ARG A 21 -12.48 11.48 25.24
CA ARG A 21 -11.85 12.80 25.08
C ARG A 21 -12.86 13.94 25.16
N MET A 22 -14.08 13.74 24.65
CA MET A 22 -15.15 14.73 24.71
C MET A 22 -15.75 14.90 26.11
N ASN A 23 -15.79 13.82 26.90
CA ASN A 23 -16.41 13.82 28.24
C ASN A 23 -15.43 14.16 29.38
N GLY A 24 -14.12 14.07 29.13
CA GLY A 24 -13.10 14.12 30.19
C GLY A 24 -12.48 15.49 30.51
N ASP A 25 -12.62 16.50 29.63
CA ASP A 25 -12.03 17.83 29.86
C ASP A 25 -12.80 18.91 29.10
N GLU A 26 -13.19 19.99 29.77
CA GLU A 26 -13.84 21.19 29.19
C GLU A 26 -12.96 21.97 28.18
N ARG A 27 -11.92 21.36 27.61
CA ARG A 27 -10.88 22.05 26.82
C ARG A 27 -10.69 21.57 25.38
N VAL A 28 -11.34 20.49 24.94
CA VAL A 28 -11.23 20.04 23.55
C VAL A 28 -12.62 19.82 22.97
N SER A 29 -13.07 20.76 22.13
CA SER A 29 -14.36 20.65 21.46
C SER A 29 -14.31 19.56 20.39
N VAL A 30 -15.46 18.95 20.07
CA VAL A 30 -15.66 18.14 18.86
C VAL A 30 -15.13 18.86 17.63
N VAL A 31 -15.31 20.19 17.60
CA VAL A 31 -14.82 21.05 16.53
C VAL A 31 -13.29 20.98 16.41
N ASP A 32 -12.56 20.88 17.52
CA ASP A 32 -11.09 20.82 17.52
C ASP A 32 -10.59 19.46 17.06
N VAL A 33 -11.24 18.38 17.48
CA VAL A 33 -10.99 17.02 16.97
C VAL A 33 -11.22 16.95 15.46
N LEU A 34 -12.34 17.48 14.98
CA LEU A 34 -12.65 17.50 13.54
C LEU A 34 -11.66 18.36 12.76
N LYS A 35 -11.23 19.51 13.31
CA LYS A 35 -10.18 20.34 12.70
C LYS A 35 -8.87 19.55 12.58
N GLU A 36 -8.43 18.86 13.63
CA GLU A 36 -7.24 18.03 13.59
C GLU A 36 -7.33 16.95 12.51
N GLU A 37 -8.47 16.26 12.41
CA GLU A 37 -8.65 15.21 11.42
C GLU A 37 -8.68 15.77 9.99
N ILE A 38 -9.34 16.90 9.76
CA ILE A 38 -9.28 17.61 8.48
C ILE A 38 -7.83 18.00 8.15
N HIS A 39 -7.03 18.42 9.12
CA HIS A 39 -5.62 18.76 8.90
C HIS A 39 -4.80 17.52 8.52
N LYS A 40 -5.01 16.38 9.19
CA LYS A 40 -4.36 15.11 8.81
C LYS A 40 -4.74 14.70 7.38
N LEU A 41 -6.02 14.74 7.05
CA LEU A 41 -6.52 14.39 5.71
C LEU A 41 -5.94 15.32 4.63
N ARG A 42 -5.81 16.62 4.92
CA ARG A 42 -5.16 17.58 4.00
C ARG A 42 -3.69 17.24 3.78
N ARG A 43 -2.94 16.96 4.84
CA ARG A 43 -1.52 16.54 4.72
C ARG A 43 -1.38 15.26 3.90
N LEU A 44 -2.23 14.27 4.16
CA LEU A 44 -2.23 13.02 3.43
C LEU A 44 -2.55 13.23 1.94
N ASN A 45 -3.51 14.10 1.63
CA ASN A 45 -3.85 14.45 0.25
C ASN A 45 -2.69 15.16 -0.47
N GLU A 46 -1.99 16.07 0.21
CA GLU A 46 -0.78 16.70 -0.33
C GLU A 46 0.32 15.67 -0.59
N GLU A 47 0.52 14.73 0.32
CA GLU A 47 1.48 13.63 0.15
C GLU A 47 1.11 12.76 -1.06
N TYR A 48 -0.15 12.37 -1.21
CA TYR A 48 -0.62 11.62 -2.38
C TYR A 48 -0.41 12.38 -3.69
N LYS A 49 -0.66 13.69 -3.71
CA LYS A 49 -0.38 14.53 -4.90
C LYS A 49 1.10 14.51 -5.26
N ARG A 50 2.00 14.59 -4.25
CA ARG A 50 3.45 14.50 -4.47
C ARG A 50 3.88 13.13 -5.00
N ILE A 51 3.32 12.05 -4.44
CA ILE A 51 3.60 10.68 -4.90
C ILE A 51 3.13 10.50 -6.36
N LEU A 52 1.92 10.97 -6.70
CA LEU A 52 1.40 10.89 -8.06
C LEU A 52 2.25 11.66 -9.07
N ASP A 53 2.69 12.88 -8.74
CA ASP A 53 3.59 13.66 -9.60
C ASP A 53 4.95 12.95 -9.78
N ALA A 54 5.49 12.37 -8.71
CA ALA A 54 6.75 11.61 -8.77
C ALA A 54 6.64 10.34 -9.62
N LYS A 55 5.48 9.66 -9.61
CA LYS A 55 5.21 8.46 -10.42
C LYS A 55 4.66 8.78 -11.81
N ARG A 56 4.72 10.03 -12.26
CA ARG A 56 4.30 10.42 -13.62
C ARG A 56 5.18 9.74 -14.68
N VAL A 57 4.55 9.20 -15.72
CA VAL A 57 5.25 8.62 -16.87
C VAL A 57 5.99 9.71 -17.63
N VAL A 58 7.29 9.51 -17.87
CA VAL A 58 8.14 10.42 -18.66
C VAL A 58 8.56 9.81 -20.00
N HIS A 59 8.59 8.48 -20.10
CA HIS A 59 8.94 7.79 -21.34
C HIS A 59 8.28 6.41 -21.42
N LYS A 60 8.10 5.88 -22.63
CA LYS A 60 7.50 4.58 -22.91
C LYS A 60 8.28 3.85 -24.00
N ASP A 61 8.70 2.63 -23.70
CA ASP A 61 9.20 1.66 -24.68
C ASP A 61 8.12 0.61 -24.97
N GLN A 62 7.90 0.33 -26.26
CA GLN A 62 7.00 -0.73 -26.69
C GLN A 62 7.79 -1.84 -27.39
N LEU A 63 7.77 -3.02 -26.78
CA LEU A 63 8.39 -4.25 -27.28
C LEU A 63 7.28 -5.25 -27.61
N GLN A 64 7.58 -6.26 -28.45
CA GLN A 64 6.58 -7.17 -29.03
C GLN A 64 5.65 -7.84 -27.99
N ASN A 65 6.14 -8.08 -26.79
CA ASN A 65 5.45 -8.79 -25.71
C ASN A 65 5.38 -8.03 -24.37
N LYS A 66 5.89 -6.79 -24.33
CA LYS A 66 5.87 -5.97 -23.11
C LYS A 66 5.90 -4.47 -23.42
N ILE A 67 5.25 -3.70 -22.57
CA ILE A 67 5.36 -2.24 -22.55
C ILE A 67 6.09 -1.85 -21.28
N ARG A 68 7.09 -0.97 -21.39
CA ARG A 68 7.83 -0.42 -20.25
C ARG A 68 7.59 1.08 -20.18
N TYR A 69 7.19 1.55 -19.01
CA TYR A 69 6.99 2.95 -18.68
C TYR A 69 8.09 3.38 -17.70
N TYR A 70 8.82 4.44 -18.04
CA TYR A 70 9.78 5.08 -17.14
C TYR A 70 9.08 6.23 -16.42
N LEU A 71 9.24 6.27 -15.11
CA LEU A 71 8.58 7.24 -14.24
C LEU A 71 9.58 8.35 -13.84
N LYS A 72 9.05 9.53 -13.50
CA LYS A 72 9.83 10.74 -13.18
C LYS A 72 10.81 10.52 -12.02
N ASP A 73 10.47 9.71 -11.04
CA ASP A 73 11.32 9.36 -9.90
C ASP A 73 12.36 8.25 -10.19
N GLY A 74 12.50 7.84 -11.46
CA GLY A 74 13.41 6.78 -11.89
C GLY A 74 12.83 5.37 -11.77
N SER A 75 11.62 5.20 -11.21
CA SER A 75 10.93 3.92 -11.21
C SER A 75 10.61 3.44 -12.62
N THR A 76 10.36 2.13 -12.72
CA THR A 76 9.95 1.51 -13.98
C THR A 76 8.71 0.68 -13.75
N TYR A 77 7.67 0.91 -14.54
CA TYR A 77 6.45 0.09 -14.56
C TYR A 77 6.39 -0.69 -15.86
N VAL A 78 6.22 -2.01 -15.78
CA VAL A 78 6.22 -2.90 -16.94
C VAL A 78 4.92 -3.68 -16.99
N VAL A 79 4.32 -3.74 -18.17
CA VAL A 79 3.14 -4.54 -18.47
C VAL A 79 3.56 -5.63 -19.45
N LYS A 80 3.48 -6.89 -19.04
CA LYS A 80 3.71 -8.05 -19.91
C LYS A 80 2.35 -8.64 -20.28
N SER A 81 2.06 -8.68 -21.58
CA SER A 81 0.73 -9.00 -22.09
C SER A 81 0.18 -10.30 -21.49
N ASN A 82 -1.00 -10.23 -20.87
CA ASN A 82 -1.76 -11.34 -20.27
C ASN A 82 -1.03 -12.23 -19.26
N GLN A 83 0.09 -11.77 -18.67
CA GLN A 83 0.83 -12.56 -17.67
C GLN A 83 0.88 -11.85 -16.32
N TYR A 84 1.61 -10.73 -16.29
CA TYR A 84 1.80 -9.95 -15.09
C TYR A 84 2.22 -8.53 -15.46
N ARG A 85 2.03 -7.63 -14.50
CA ARG A 85 2.65 -6.31 -14.50
C ARG A 85 3.54 -6.17 -13.28
N TYR A 86 4.56 -5.34 -13.35
CA TYR A 86 5.37 -5.04 -12.18
C TYR A 86 5.81 -3.59 -12.11
N LEU A 87 5.98 -3.12 -10.88
CA LEU A 87 6.62 -1.84 -10.56
C LEU A 87 7.96 -2.11 -9.88
N TYR A 88 9.04 -1.58 -10.45
CA TYR A 88 10.31 -1.41 -9.76
C TYR A 88 10.37 -0.02 -9.13
N ASP A 89 10.47 0.04 -7.80
CA ASP A 89 10.64 1.27 -7.07
C ASP A 89 12.12 1.69 -7.03
N ALA A 90 12.47 2.83 -7.63
CA ALA A 90 13.87 3.23 -7.71
C ALA A 90 14.45 3.70 -6.35
N LYS A 91 13.60 4.17 -5.44
CA LYS A 91 14.00 4.65 -4.11
C LYS A 91 14.20 3.48 -3.16
N THR A 92 13.24 2.58 -3.06
CA THR A 92 13.27 1.46 -2.11
C THR A 92 13.91 0.19 -2.68
N LYS A 93 14.10 0.14 -4.00
CA LYS A 93 14.60 -1.03 -4.74
C LYS A 93 13.68 -2.25 -4.65
N VAL A 94 12.43 -2.07 -4.19
CA VAL A 94 11.41 -3.11 -4.13
C VAL A 94 10.80 -3.34 -5.51
N VAL A 95 10.57 -4.61 -5.87
CA VAL A 95 9.82 -4.99 -7.06
C VAL A 95 8.45 -5.53 -6.64
N THR A 96 7.37 -4.93 -7.13
CA THR A 96 6.00 -5.40 -6.88
C THR A 96 5.43 -5.97 -8.17
N TYR A 97 5.16 -7.28 -8.20
CA TYR A 97 4.44 -7.96 -9.27
C TYR A 97 2.96 -8.05 -8.96
N GLU A 98 2.14 -7.95 -10.00
CA GLU A 98 0.71 -8.23 -9.94
C GLU A 98 0.36 -9.16 -11.11
N PHE A 99 -0.20 -10.31 -10.75
CA PHE A 99 -0.54 -11.39 -11.66
C PHE A 99 -2.02 -11.32 -12.05
N ALA A 100 -2.37 -11.90 -13.19
CA ALA A 100 -3.73 -11.89 -13.71
C ALA A 100 -4.77 -12.57 -12.78
N ASN A 101 -4.31 -13.47 -11.89
CA ASN A 101 -5.16 -14.14 -10.90
C ASN A 101 -5.44 -13.27 -9.64
N GLY A 102 -4.92 -12.05 -9.56
CA GLY A 102 -5.04 -11.17 -8.39
C GLY A 102 -3.97 -11.34 -7.33
N GLN A 103 -3.02 -12.27 -7.52
CA GLN A 103 -1.85 -12.42 -6.64
C GLN A 103 -0.91 -11.22 -6.79
N ILE A 104 -0.37 -10.76 -5.67
CA ILE A 104 0.61 -9.68 -5.61
C ILE A 104 1.87 -10.20 -4.93
N GLU A 105 3.04 -9.97 -5.51
CA GLU A 105 4.32 -10.34 -4.90
C GLU A 105 5.23 -9.12 -4.76
N LYS A 106 5.72 -8.85 -3.55
CA LYS A 106 6.79 -7.86 -3.32
C LYS A 106 8.08 -8.59 -3.06
N THR A 107 9.11 -8.27 -3.83
CA THR A 107 10.49 -8.70 -3.59
C THR A 107 11.28 -7.53 -3.03
N PHE A 108 11.84 -7.71 -1.84
CA PHE A 108 12.66 -6.71 -1.16
C PHE A 108 14.15 -6.88 -1.51
N PRO A 109 14.98 -5.84 -1.32
CA PRO A 109 16.42 -5.91 -1.62
C PRO A 109 17.17 -6.96 -0.83
N SER A 110 16.66 -7.33 0.36
CA SER A 110 17.19 -8.42 1.18
C SER A 110 16.96 -9.82 0.59
N GLY A 111 16.14 -9.94 -0.46
CA GLY A 111 15.70 -11.23 -1.01
C GLY A 111 14.43 -11.78 -0.36
N LEU A 112 13.91 -11.11 0.68
CA LEU A 112 12.60 -11.40 1.27
C LEU A 112 11.50 -11.21 0.21
N LYS A 113 10.50 -12.09 0.21
CA LYS A 113 9.30 -11.98 -0.60
C LYS A 113 8.04 -12.00 0.25
N GLU A 114 7.15 -11.03 0.03
CA GLU A 114 5.77 -11.05 0.51
C GLU A 114 4.87 -11.44 -0.64
N ILE A 115 4.10 -12.51 -0.50
CA ILE A 115 3.13 -12.99 -1.46
C ILE A 115 1.75 -12.79 -0.86
N ARG A 116 0.92 -11.96 -1.48
CA ARG A 116 -0.49 -11.80 -1.15
C ARG A 116 -1.32 -12.57 -2.16
N HIS A 117 -2.05 -13.56 -1.67
CA HIS A 117 -2.91 -14.40 -2.49
C HIS A 117 -4.25 -13.71 -2.78
N PRO A 118 -5.02 -14.18 -3.78
CA PRO A 118 -6.31 -13.58 -4.14
C PRO A 118 -7.35 -13.63 -3.01
N ASP A 119 -7.22 -14.57 -2.08
CA ASP A 119 -8.07 -14.70 -0.88
C ASP A 119 -7.68 -13.73 0.25
N GLY A 120 -6.61 -12.94 0.05
CA GLY A 120 -6.07 -12.00 1.02
C GLY A 120 -5.04 -12.59 1.98
N SER A 121 -4.80 -13.90 1.95
CA SER A 121 -3.76 -14.53 2.77
C SER A 121 -2.36 -14.04 2.36
N ILE A 122 -1.44 -14.00 3.32
CA ILE A 122 -0.08 -13.49 3.12
C ILE A 122 0.92 -14.58 3.46
N THR A 123 1.84 -14.85 2.54
CA THR A 123 2.99 -15.73 2.75
C THR A 123 4.27 -14.90 2.71
N ILE A 124 5.14 -15.07 3.70
CA ILE A 124 6.48 -14.49 3.70
C ILE A 124 7.47 -15.59 3.34
N ARG A 125 8.34 -15.33 2.37
CA ARG A 125 9.44 -16.24 1.99
C ARG A 125 10.76 -15.53 2.15
N ASN A 126 11.70 -16.16 2.83
CA ASN A 126 13.07 -15.67 2.93
C ASN A 126 13.97 -16.61 2.13
N GLY A 127 14.61 -16.10 1.07
CA GLY A 127 15.47 -16.92 0.21
C GLY A 127 14.73 -17.92 -0.70
N PRO A 128 15.46 -18.66 -1.56
CA PRO A 128 14.88 -19.46 -2.62
C PRO A 128 14.06 -20.68 -2.15
N ASN A 129 14.10 -21.09 -0.88
CA ASN A 129 13.49 -22.34 -0.41
C ASN A 129 12.74 -22.31 0.93
N ASP A 130 12.67 -21.21 1.68
CA ASP A 130 12.04 -21.30 3.01
C ASP A 130 10.55 -20.91 2.98
N HIS A 131 9.72 -21.94 3.10
CA HIS A 131 8.29 -21.87 3.38
C HIS A 131 8.06 -21.81 4.89
N GLU A 132 8.25 -20.64 5.50
CA GLU A 132 7.57 -20.37 6.76
C GLU A 132 6.10 -20.04 6.44
N TYR A 133 5.26 -21.08 6.50
CA TYR A 133 3.82 -20.93 6.62
C TYR A 133 3.52 -20.43 8.04
N ILE A 134 3.19 -19.16 8.18
CA ILE A 134 2.52 -18.67 9.39
C ILE A 134 1.02 -18.91 9.16
N LYS A 135 0.43 -19.81 9.95
CA LYS A 135 -1.01 -20.05 10.02
C LYS A 135 -1.71 -18.96 10.82
#